data_AF-A0A645F2E8-F1
#
_entry.id   AF-A0A645F2E8-F1
#
_cell.length_a   1.000
_cell.length_b   1.000
_cell.length_c   1.000
_cell.angle_alpha   90.00
_cell.angle_beta   90.00
_cell.angle_gamma   90.00
#
_symmetry.space_group_name_H-M   'P 1'
#
loop_
_entity.id
_entity.type
_entity.pdbx_description
1 polymer ?
#
loop_
_entity_poly.entity_id
_entity_poly.type
_entity_poly.pdbx_seq_one_letter_code
_entity_poly.pdbx_strand_id
1 'polypeptide(L)'
;MPDHIHILVGIHSTISLADFVKELKTSANPWIKSSGKFPQFTSWGAKYGAFTIRYQEKDSLIEYIKNQREHHKTESFEEEYRRLIEGNGIEIDEQYFLKD
;
A
#
# COMPACT_ATOMS: atom_id res chain seq x y z
N MET A 1 6.70 0.55 -12.84
CA MET A 1 5.39 -0.01 -13.29
C MET A 1 4.58 -0.32 -12.05
N PRO A 2 3.23 -0.32 -12.06
CA PRO A 2 2.46 -0.43 -10.82
C PRO A 2 2.63 -1.83 -10.23
N ASP A 3 3.60 -1.98 -9.33
CA ASP A 3 3.95 -3.17 -8.57
C ASP A 3 3.34 -3.15 -7.16
N HIS A 4 2.65 -2.07 -6.81
CA HIS A 4 1.98 -1.88 -5.54
C HIS A 4 0.61 -1.21 -5.72
N ILE A 5 -0.17 -1.19 -4.64
CA ILE A 5 -1.49 -0.57 -4.58
C ILE A 5 -1.62 0.28 -3.32
N HIS A 6 -2.41 1.34 -3.41
CA HIS A 6 -2.79 2.18 -2.28
C HIS A 6 -4.27 1.95 -1.94
N ILE A 7 -4.57 1.79 -0.65
CA ILE A 7 -5.93 1.54 -0.16
C ILE A 7 -6.22 2.50 1.00
N LEU A 8 -7.25 3.32 0.85
CA LEU A 8 -7.87 4.02 1.97
C LEU A 8 -9.06 3.20 2.47
N VAL A 9 -9.02 2.79 3.73
CA VAL A 9 -10.03 1.92 4.33
C VAL A 9 -10.36 2.35 5.76
N GLY A 10 -11.63 2.25 6.12
CA GLY A 10 -12.07 2.27 7.53
C GLY A 10 -12.16 0.84 8.05
N ILE A 11 -11.46 0.55 9.14
CA ILE A 11 -11.44 -0.77 9.77
C ILE A 11 -12.24 -0.69 11.08
N HIS A 12 -13.11 -1.66 11.33
CA HIS A 12 -13.84 -1.75 12.61
C HIS A 12 -12.85 -1.98 13.76
N SER A 13 -13.07 -1.37 14.91
CA SER A 13 -12.12 -1.38 16.04
C SER A 13 -11.80 -2.76 16.60
N THR A 14 -12.64 -3.77 16.33
CA THR A 14 -12.44 -5.17 16.73
C THR A 14 -11.58 -5.98 15.76
N ILE A 15 -11.23 -5.41 14.59
CA ILE A 15 -10.43 -6.08 13.57
C ILE A 15 -9.01 -5.52 13.63
N SER A 16 -8.03 -6.40 13.82
CA SER A 16 -6.63 -5.98 13.77
C SER A 16 -6.23 -5.63 12.33
N LEU A 17 -5.39 -4.62 12.17
CA LEU A 17 -4.84 -4.25 10.86
C LEU A 17 -4.11 -5.43 10.19
N ALA A 18 -3.38 -6.22 10.98
CA ALA A 18 -2.65 -7.38 10.47
C ALA A 18 -3.59 -8.46 9.90
N ASP A 19 -4.69 -8.76 10.62
CA ASP A 19 -5.69 -9.73 10.14
C ASP A 19 -6.41 -9.21 8.89
N PHE A 20 -6.74 -7.91 8.85
CA PHE A 20 -7.33 -7.29 7.66
C PHE A 20 -6.43 -7.45 6.43
N VAL A 21 -5.14 -7.10 6.53
CA VAL A 21 -4.20 -7.20 5.41
C VAL A 21 -3.97 -8.66 5.00
N LYS A 22 -3.87 -9.57 5.97
CA LYS A 22 -3.77 -11.02 5.71
C LYS A 22 -4.96 -11.50 4.89
N GLU A 23 -6.18 -11.23 5.37
CA GLU A 23 -7.39 -11.68 4.70
C GLU A 23 -7.53 -11.05 3.31
N LEU A 24 -7.22 -9.76 3.15
CA LEU A 24 -7.22 -9.09 1.85
C LEU A 24 -6.30 -9.78 0.85
N LYS A 25 -5.04 -10.04 1.23
CA LYS A 25 -4.05 -10.67 0.35
C LYS A 25 -4.47 -12.11 0.00
N THR A 26 -4.91 -12.88 1.00
CA THR A 26 -5.27 -14.30 0.83
C THR A 26 -6.56 -14.48 0.04
N SER A 27 -7.60 -13.71 0.33
CA SER A 27 -8.90 -13.82 -0.36
C SER A 27 -8.86 -13.34 -1.80
N ALA A 28 -8.05 -12.32 -2.12
CA ALA A 28 -7.91 -11.79 -3.48
C ALA A 28 -7.08 -12.72 -4.40
N ASN A 29 -6.17 -13.52 -3.83
CA ASN A 29 -5.19 -14.31 -4.58
C ASN A 29 -5.81 -15.24 -5.64
N PRO A 30 -6.83 -16.07 -5.31
CA PRO A 30 -7.47 -16.95 -6.30
C PRO A 30 -8.10 -16.18 -7.46
N TRP A 31 -8.74 -15.06 -7.17
CA TRP A 31 -9.37 -14.22 -8.20
C TRP A 31 -8.31 -13.55 -9.09
N ILE A 32 -7.26 -12.96 -8.52
CA ILE A 32 -6.18 -12.33 -9.28
C ILE A 32 -5.57 -13.35 -10.26
N LYS A 33 -5.22 -14.54 -9.76
CA LYS A 33 -4.63 -15.61 -10.57
C LYS A 33 -5.55 -16.17 -11.66
N SER A 34 -6.85 -16.27 -11.39
CA SER A 34 -7.82 -16.83 -12.35
C SER A 34 -8.40 -15.80 -13.32
N SER A 35 -8.35 -14.51 -13.00
CA SER A 35 -8.99 -13.44 -13.79
C SER A 35 -8.37 -13.20 -15.17
N GLY A 36 -7.10 -13.60 -15.38
CA GLY A 36 -6.33 -13.24 -16.57
C GLY A 36 -5.97 -11.75 -16.69
N LYS A 37 -6.39 -10.90 -15.74
CA LYS A 37 -6.17 -9.44 -15.76
C LYS A 37 -4.78 -9.02 -15.30
N PHE A 38 -4.10 -9.88 -14.56
CA PHE A 38 -2.81 -9.59 -13.93
C PHE A 38 -1.77 -10.66 -14.31
N PRO A 39 -1.38 -10.76 -15.59
CA PRO A 39 -0.50 -11.84 -16.07
C PRO A 39 0.90 -11.82 -15.44
N GLN A 40 1.35 -10.67 -14.92
CA GLN A 40 2.64 -10.51 -14.25
C GLN A 40 2.58 -10.74 -12.73
N PHE A 41 1.38 -10.92 -12.16
CA PHE A 41 1.24 -11.12 -10.73
C PHE A 41 1.72 -12.53 -10.33
N THR A 42 2.76 -12.58 -9.51
CA THR A 42 3.28 -13.84 -8.96
C THR A 42 2.79 -14.05 -7.52
N SER A 43 2.94 -13.02 -6.69
CA SER A 43 2.59 -13.02 -5.27
C SER A 43 2.46 -11.60 -4.74
N TRP A 44 1.82 -11.46 -3.58
CA TRP A 44 1.92 -10.24 -2.79
C TRP A 44 3.28 -10.14 -2.10
N GLY A 45 3.79 -8.93 -1.92
CA GLY A 45 4.96 -8.69 -1.07
C GLY A 45 4.72 -9.19 0.37
N ALA A 46 5.80 -9.63 1.04
CA ALA A 46 5.72 -10.17 2.40
C ALA A 46 5.25 -9.13 3.42
N LYS A 47 5.66 -7.88 3.22
CA LYS A 47 5.39 -6.75 4.13
C LYS A 47 4.22 -5.89 3.62
N TYR A 48 3.83 -4.90 4.42
CA TYR A 48 2.89 -3.83 4.06
C TYR A 48 3.22 -2.56 4.84
N GLY A 49 2.93 -1.40 4.26
CA GLY A 49 2.95 -0.11 4.95
C GLY A 49 1.53 0.31 5.33
N ALA A 50 1.36 0.93 6.50
CA ALA A 50 0.07 1.43 6.95
C ALA A 50 0.26 2.68 7.81
N PHE A 51 -0.55 3.70 7.51
CA PHE A 51 -0.48 5.01 8.16
C PHE A 51 -1.89 5.44 8.57
N THR A 52 -2.04 5.94 9.79
CA THR A 52 -3.32 6.46 10.28
C THR A 52 -3.43 7.92 9.90
N ILE A 53 -4.60 8.33 9.37
CA ILE A 53 -4.87 9.72 9.02
C ILE A 53 -5.99 10.30 9.87
N ARG A 54 -6.09 11.63 9.91
CA ARG A 54 -7.23 12.33 10.49
C ARG A 54 -8.39 12.31 9.51
N TYR A 55 -9.62 12.29 10.02
CA TYR A 55 -10.82 12.24 9.17
C TYR A 55 -10.90 13.41 8.18
N GLN A 56 -10.40 14.58 8.57
CA GLN A 56 -10.37 15.80 7.75
C GLN A 56 -9.47 15.66 6.51
N GLU A 57 -8.49 14.76 6.54
CA GLU A 57 -7.53 14.54 5.44
C GLU A 57 -8.05 13.53 4.41
N LYS A 58 -9.23 12.92 4.67
CA LYS A 58 -9.82 11.86 3.86
C LYS A 58 -9.99 12.27 2.40
N ASP A 59 -10.57 13.43 2.13
CA ASP A 59 -10.91 13.84 0.76
C ASP A 59 -9.64 14.15 -0.05
N SER A 60 -8.65 14.80 0.57
CA SER A 60 -7.33 15.00 -0.04
C SER A 60 -6.62 13.67 -0.35
N LEU A 61 -6.73 12.69 0.56
CA LEU A 61 -6.12 11.38 0.35
C LEU A 61 -6.83 10.56 -0.75
N ILE A 62 -8.16 10.69 -0.87
CA ILE A 62 -8.90 10.09 -1.98
C ILE A 62 -8.37 10.61 -3.32
N GLU A 63 -8.20 11.93 -3.44
CA GLU A 63 -7.68 12.53 -4.67
C GLU A 63 -6.21 12.15 -4.91
N TYR A 64 -5.39 12.05 -3.87
CA TYR A 64 -4.04 11.51 -3.96
C TYR A 64 -4.02 10.09 -4.57
N ILE A 65 -4.80 9.15 -4.00
CA ILE A 65 -4.85 7.75 -4.45
C ILE A 65 -5.32 7.64 -5.91
N LYS A 66 -6.34 8.43 -6.31
CA LYS A 66 -6.84 8.45 -7.69
C LYS A 66 -5.76 8.88 -8.68
N ASN A 67 -4.87 9.77 -8.27
CA ASN A 67 -3.83 10.35 -9.11
C ASN A 67 -2.47 9.62 -9.05
N GLN A 68 -2.36 8.50 -8.32
CA GLN A 68 -1.09 7.74 -8.19
C GLN A 68 -0.45 7.36 -9.52
N ARG A 69 -1.25 7.06 -10.54
CA ARG A 69 -0.71 6.73 -11.87
C ARG A 69 0.04 7.91 -12.50
N GLU A 70 -0.42 9.13 -12.27
CA GLU A 70 0.28 10.35 -12.72
C GLU A 70 1.49 10.63 -11.84
N HIS A 71 1.33 10.51 -10.52
CA HIS A 71 2.38 10.69 -9.53
C HIS A 71 3.61 9.82 -9.82
N HIS A 72 3.39 8.54 -10.15
CA HIS A 72 4.47 7.60 -10.49
C HIS A 72 5.14 7.80 -11.84
N LYS A 73 4.78 8.84 -12.60
CA LYS A 73 5.59 9.27 -13.74
C LYS A 73 6.83 10.05 -13.29
N THR A 74 6.81 10.63 -12.09
CA THR A 74 7.87 11.50 -11.57
C THR A 74 8.45 11.04 -10.25
N GLU A 75 7.73 10.23 -9.47
CA GLU A 75 8.18 9.71 -8.16
C GLU A 75 8.10 8.17 -8.15
N SER A 76 9.21 7.51 -7.86
CA SER A 76 9.26 6.05 -7.74
C SER A 76 8.54 5.56 -6.48
N PHE A 77 8.20 4.27 -6.45
CA PHE A 77 7.65 3.64 -5.24
C PHE A 77 8.58 3.79 -4.03
N GLU A 78 9.89 3.65 -4.23
CA GLU A 78 10.88 3.77 -3.17
C GLU A 78 10.89 5.18 -2.56
N GLU A 79 10.94 6.22 -3.41
CA GLU A 79 10.90 7.62 -2.99
C GLU A 79 9.61 7.94 -2.24
N GLU A 80 8.46 7.50 -2.77
CA GLU A 80 7.17 7.67 -2.12
C GLU A 80 7.13 6.97 -0.76
N TYR A 81 7.57 5.72 -0.69
CA TYR A 81 7.51 4.94 0.54
C TYR A 81 8.41 5.54 1.61
N ARG A 82 9.61 6.00 1.24
CA ARG A 82 10.51 6.76 2.11
C ARG A 82 9.84 8.03 2.63
N ARG A 83 9.27 8.84 1.74
CA ARG A 83 8.55 10.08 2.10
C ARG A 83 7.39 9.82 3.06
N LEU A 84 6.64 8.73 2.86
CA LEU A 84 5.54 8.36 3.75
C LEU A 84 6.04 7.95 5.14
N ILE A 85 7.12 7.18 5.23
CA ILE A 85 7.70 6.75 6.52
C ILE A 85 8.26 7.96 7.28
N GLU A 86 9.12 8.74 6.63
CA GLU A 86 9.76 9.92 7.22
C GLU A 86 8.73 10.99 7.60
N GLY A 87 7.71 11.21 6.75
CA GLY A 87 6.62 12.14 7.01
C GLY A 87 5.75 11.75 8.22
N ASN A 88 5.79 10.48 8.64
CA ASN A 88 5.15 10.00 9.87
C ASN A 88 6.12 9.92 11.07
N GLY A 89 7.31 10.50 10.94
CA GLY A 89 8.30 10.60 12.03
C GLY A 89 8.98 9.28 12.37
N ILE A 90 8.99 8.32 11.44
CA ILE A 90 9.66 7.03 11.61
C ILE A 90 11.03 7.13 10.94
N GLU A 91 12.09 6.78 11.68
CA GLU A 91 13.44 6.67 11.13
C GLU A 91 13.59 5.37 10.32
N ILE A 92 14.16 5.49 9.12
CA ILE A 92 14.37 4.34 8.24
C ILE A 92 15.68 3.65 8.62
N ASP A 93 15.58 2.38 8.97
CA ASP A 93 16.75 1.52 9.06
C ASP A 93 17.14 1.02 7.67
N GLU A 94 18.14 1.67 7.07
CA GLU A 94 18.69 1.33 5.75
C GLU A 94 19.25 -0.09 5.66
N GLN A 95 19.51 -0.77 6.78
CA GLN A 95 19.91 -2.17 6.77
C GLN A 95 18.76 -3.08 6.30
N TYR A 96 17.50 -2.70 6.56
CA TYR A 96 16.32 -3.52 6.29
C TYR A 96 15.36 -2.90 5.27
N PHE A 97 15.54 -1.63 4.90
CA PHE A 97 14.67 -0.92 3.97
C PHE A 97 14.70 -1.52 2.57
N LEU A 98 13.52 -1.98 2.10
CA LEU A 98 13.30 -2.63 0.79
C LEU A 98 14.31 -3.74 0.43
N LYS A 99 14.92 -4.33 1.45
CA LYS A 99 15.78 -5.50 1.35
C LYS A 99 14.95 -6.70 1.77
N ASP A 100 14.49 -7.43 0.77
CA ASP A 100 13.88 -8.77 0.88
C ASP A 100 14.83 -9.80 0.27
#